data_AF-A0A9N9DX67-F1
#
_entry.id   AF-A0A9N9DX67-F1
#
_cell.length_a   1.000
_cell.length_b   1.000
_cell.length_c   1.000
_cell.angle_alpha   90.00
_cell.angle_beta   90.00
_cell.angle_gamma   90.00
#
_symmetry.space_group_name_H-M   'P 1'
#
loop_
_entity.id
_entity.type
_entity.pdbx_description
1 polymer ?
#
loop_
_entity_poly.entity_id
_entity_poly.type
_entity_poly.pdbx_seq_one_letter_code
_entity_poly.pdbx_strand_id
1 'polypeptide(L)'
;MSNQLGGTQAEKCPLCANESPYMSLWFQENTETWIKCDICLVWCHTTCLKLPAEECDRIDEYHCPECTKVYGPSTYKVRKSLREHSRVNYADLDNGITGNPYKWKRVIDSKHFVRHRFQKICGELLTLDWIRRHGFEEPIIVEKPDGLGMKMPSNDVTVSCIAEAVGYDMPVDVIDVSTQQEQPDWNMYKWASYFDGPKRDQVLNVISLEISGTPLGDSIVRPRIVRELDWADNVWPAELRDLEFPKVQLYCLMSIKDSFTDFHIDFGGTSVFYHVIKGSKVFYFVRPTSPNLRKYARWITSPEQSMTFFADLVKNCYEVRLVAGNTMIIPTGWIHAVYTPEDSIVIG
;
A
#
# COMPACT_ATOMS: atom_id res chain seq x y z
N MET A 1 36.99 -36.95 29.49
CA MET A 1 38.28 -36.24 29.45
C MET A 1 38.91 -36.64 28.13
N SER A 2 38.87 -35.83 27.07
CA SER A 2 39.44 -34.49 26.96
C SER A 2 38.73 -33.69 25.86
N ASN A 3 38.43 -32.42 26.18
CA ASN A 3 37.98 -31.37 25.28
C ASN A 3 39.02 -31.09 24.18
N GLN A 4 38.58 -30.85 22.94
CA GLN A 4 39.20 -29.85 22.07
C GLN A 4 38.12 -28.98 21.43
N LEU A 5 38.19 -27.70 21.81
CA LEU A 5 37.37 -26.59 21.37
C LEU A 5 37.80 -26.18 19.95
N GLY A 6 36.87 -26.22 18.99
CA GLY A 6 37.00 -25.49 17.72
C GLY A 6 36.46 -24.08 17.90
N GLY A 7 37.35 -23.10 18.05
CA GLY A 7 37.00 -21.70 18.22
C GLY A 7 36.39 -21.10 16.95
N THR A 8 35.18 -20.56 17.08
CA THR A 8 34.55 -19.65 16.11
C THR A 8 35.41 -18.38 15.99
N GLN A 9 35.90 -18.07 14.78
CA GLN A 9 36.53 -16.78 14.50
C GLN A 9 35.49 -15.68 14.74
N ALA A 10 35.80 -14.74 15.64
CA ALA A 10 34.97 -13.56 15.85
C ALA A 10 35.00 -12.70 14.58
N GLU A 11 33.84 -12.48 13.96
CA GLU A 11 33.69 -11.57 12.82
C GLU A 11 34.12 -10.15 13.25
N LYS A 12 35.14 -9.59 12.59
CA LYS A 12 35.67 -8.26 12.89
C LYS A 12 35.12 -7.24 11.89
N CYS A 13 34.61 -6.11 12.39
CA CYS A 13 34.23 -4.97 11.55
C CYS A 13 35.47 -4.43 10.79
N PRO A 14 35.46 -4.38 9.44
CA PRO A 14 36.60 -3.91 8.66
C PRO A 14 36.85 -2.40 8.76
N LEU A 15 35.90 -1.64 9.32
CA LEU A 15 35.94 -0.18 9.43
C LEU A 15 36.31 0.30 10.84
N CYS A 16 36.59 -0.61 11.78
CA CYS A 16 37.01 -0.26 13.13
C CYS A 16 38.47 0.24 13.14
N ALA A 17 38.64 1.56 13.14
CA ALA A 17 39.92 2.18 13.45
C ALA A 17 40.09 2.32 14.98
N ASN A 18 40.56 1.26 15.64
CA ASN A 18 41.43 1.26 16.83
C ASN A 18 41.19 0.06 17.75
N GLU A 19 42.19 -0.81 17.85
CA GLU A 19 42.48 -1.53 19.09
C GLU A 19 43.05 -0.52 20.10
N SER A 20 42.20 0.09 20.94
CA SER A 20 42.68 0.85 22.11
C SER A 20 42.30 0.11 23.38
N PRO A 21 43.26 -0.40 24.19
CA PRO A 21 42.99 -1.11 25.43
C PRO A 21 42.63 -0.19 26.62
N TYR A 22 42.41 1.10 26.39
CA TYR A 22 42.02 2.06 27.42
C TYR A 22 40.81 2.86 26.97
N MET A 23 39.62 2.30 27.16
CA MET A 23 38.40 3.10 27.27
C MET A 23 37.62 2.61 28.49
N SER A 24 37.39 3.56 29.40
CA SER A 24 36.89 3.42 30.76
C SER A 24 35.60 2.60 30.89
N LEU A 25 35.55 1.82 31.99
CA LEU A 25 34.48 0.95 32.51
C LEU A 25 33.12 1.64 32.80
N TRP A 26 32.76 2.71 32.07
CA TRP A 26 31.52 3.46 32.21
C TRP A 26 30.67 3.49 30.92
N PHE A 27 31.13 2.82 29.84
CA PHE A 27 30.43 2.67 28.56
C PHE A 27 30.18 1.20 28.16
N GLN A 28 30.25 0.26 29.10
CA GLN A 28 30.00 -1.16 28.86
C GLN A 28 28.54 -1.56 29.17
N GLU A 29 27.58 -0.89 28.53
CA GLU A 29 26.24 -1.44 28.32
C GLU A 29 26.00 -1.55 26.82
N ASN A 30 26.14 -2.77 26.29
CA ASN A 30 25.70 -3.30 24.99
C ASN A 30 24.85 -2.36 24.10
N THR A 31 25.49 -1.50 23.29
CA THR A 31 24.84 -0.81 22.16
C THR A 31 25.66 -0.90 20.87
N GLU A 32 26.37 -2.01 20.65
CA GLU A 32 27.01 -2.26 19.35
C GLU A 32 25.94 -2.77 18.38
N THR A 33 25.31 -1.85 17.65
CA THR A 33 24.36 -2.20 16.59
C THR A 33 25.13 -2.50 15.31
N TRP A 34 24.91 -3.69 14.75
CA TRP A 34 25.58 -4.18 13.54
C TRP A 34 24.61 -4.24 12.36
N ILE A 35 25.14 -4.06 11.16
CA ILE A 35 24.41 -4.23 9.90
C ILE A 35 25.28 -5.02 8.91
N LYS A 36 24.66 -5.95 8.19
CA LYS A 36 25.32 -6.82 7.20
C LYS A 36 25.02 -6.32 5.81
N CYS A 37 26.04 -6.18 4.97
CA CYS A 37 25.83 -5.90 3.55
C CYS A 37 25.16 -7.10 2.86
N ASP A 38 24.07 -6.89 2.13
CA ASP A 38 23.34 -7.96 1.43
C ASP A 38 24.05 -8.45 0.17
N ILE A 39 25.03 -7.69 -0.34
CA ILE A 39 25.85 -8.07 -1.49
C ILE A 39 27.10 -8.84 -1.08
N CYS A 40 27.95 -8.26 -0.23
CA CYS A 40 29.23 -8.87 0.14
C CYS A 40 29.18 -9.68 1.45
N LEU A 41 28.03 -9.69 2.13
CA LEU A 41 27.80 -10.43 3.39
C LEU A 41 28.71 -10.02 4.55
N VAL A 42 29.39 -8.88 4.43
CA VAL A 42 30.28 -8.35 5.48
C VAL A 42 29.48 -7.56 6.51
N TRP A 43 29.71 -7.87 7.78
CA TRP A 43 29.16 -7.16 8.93
C TRP A 43 30.00 -5.94 9.29
N CYS A 44 29.33 -4.81 9.50
CA CYS A 44 29.92 -3.55 9.91
C CYS A 44 29.14 -2.96 11.09
N HIS A 45 29.83 -2.25 11.97
CA HIS A 45 29.15 -1.42 12.96
C HIS A 45 28.44 -0.26 12.27
N THR A 46 27.19 -0.04 12.63
CA THR A 46 26.40 1.13 12.22
C THR A 46 27.13 2.44 12.54
N THR A 47 27.79 2.51 13.71
CA THR A 47 28.63 3.65 14.11
C THR A 47 29.84 3.86 13.18
N CYS A 48 30.53 2.79 12.77
CA CYS A 48 31.66 2.89 11.83
C CYS A 48 31.21 3.37 10.44
N LEU A 49 29.96 3.08 10.07
CA LEU A 49 29.32 3.53 8.83
C LEU A 49 28.69 4.92 8.94
N LYS A 50 28.67 5.51 10.14
CA LYS A 50 27.94 6.75 10.46
C LYS A 50 26.44 6.66 10.11
N LEU A 51 25.86 5.47 10.28
CA LEU A 51 24.47 5.16 9.99
C LEU A 51 23.66 5.21 11.30
N PRO A 52 22.72 6.17 11.46
CA PRO A 52 21.86 6.24 12.64
C PRO A 52 20.97 5.00 12.77
N ALA A 53 20.62 4.61 14.00
CA ALA A 53 19.73 3.46 14.24
C ALA A 53 18.37 3.61 13.54
N GLU A 54 17.77 4.81 13.58
CA GLU A 54 16.51 5.12 12.87
C GLU A 54 16.61 4.94 11.35
N GLU A 55 17.80 5.11 10.78
CA GLU A 55 18.02 4.88 9.36
C GLU A 55 18.20 3.39 9.05
N CYS A 56 18.87 2.65 9.93
CA CYS A 56 19.01 1.19 9.83
C CYS A 56 17.65 0.49 9.82
N ASP A 57 16.69 0.94 10.64
CA ASP A 57 15.36 0.36 10.71
C ASP A 57 14.56 0.49 9.39
N ARG A 58 14.86 1.54 8.61
CA ARG A 58 14.20 1.83 7.33
C ARG A 58 14.81 1.11 6.14
N ILE A 59 16.04 0.61 6.26
CA ILE A 59 16.71 -0.11 5.18
C ILE A 59 16.06 -1.49 5.01
N ASP A 60 15.78 -1.86 3.77
CA ASP A 60 15.26 -3.18 3.37
C ASP A 60 16.45 -4.08 3.00
N GLU A 61 17.21 -3.69 1.97
CA GLU A 61 18.50 -4.30 1.63
C GLU A 61 19.63 -3.28 1.79
N TYR A 62 20.63 -3.62 2.60
CA TYR A 62 21.76 -2.75 2.90
C TYR A 62 22.93 -3.00 1.94
N HIS A 63 23.36 -1.96 1.22
CA HIS A 63 24.57 -1.97 0.41
C HIS A 63 25.66 -1.16 1.09
N CYS A 64 26.82 -1.78 1.35
CA CYS A 64 27.97 -1.06 1.91
C CYS A 64 28.58 -0.07 0.90
N PRO A 65 29.38 0.92 1.34
CA PRO A 65 29.93 1.97 0.47
C PRO A 65 30.69 1.46 -0.77
N GLU A 66 31.32 0.29 -0.69
CA GLU A 66 31.98 -0.33 -1.85
C GLU A 66 30.99 -1.03 -2.78
N CYS A 67 29.99 -1.72 -2.23
CA CYS A 67 28.92 -2.35 -3.02
C CYS A 67 28.03 -1.31 -3.68
N THR A 68 27.78 -0.16 -3.05
CA THR A 68 26.99 0.93 -3.62
C THR A 68 27.51 1.42 -4.97
N LYS A 69 28.83 1.44 -5.14
CA LYS A 69 29.47 1.91 -6.39
C LYS A 69 29.19 1.00 -7.60
N VAL A 70 28.85 -0.27 -7.35
CA VAL A 70 28.68 -1.29 -8.39
C VAL A 70 27.22 -1.73 -8.53
N TYR A 71 26.51 -1.87 -7.41
CA TYR A 71 25.16 -2.43 -7.33
C TYR A 71 24.07 -1.40 -7.01
N GLY A 72 24.44 -0.11 -6.87
CA GLY A 72 23.51 0.97 -6.55
C GLY A 72 23.25 1.13 -5.03
N PRO A 73 22.49 2.16 -4.63
CA PRO A 73 22.24 2.47 -3.22
C PRO A 73 21.45 1.38 -2.50
N SER A 74 21.49 1.39 -1.16
CA SER A 74 20.62 0.54 -0.32
C SER A 74 19.15 0.78 -0.66
N THR A 75 18.34 -0.26 -0.59
CA THR A 75 16.88 -0.16 -0.75
C THR A 75 16.23 0.10 0.61
N TYR A 76 15.07 0.73 0.60
CA TYR A 76 14.36 1.11 1.83
C TYR A 76 12.97 0.50 1.84
N LYS A 77 12.53 0.10 3.03
CA LYS A 77 11.21 -0.46 3.25
C LYS A 77 10.18 0.56 2.79
N VAL A 78 9.26 0.12 1.92
CA VAL A 78 8.10 0.93 1.56
C VAL A 78 7.34 1.24 2.85
N ARG A 79 7.08 2.53 3.09
CA ARG A 79 6.57 3.06 4.36
C ARG A 79 5.38 2.24 4.87
N LYS A 80 5.59 1.43 5.91
CA LYS A 80 4.50 0.81 6.66
C LYS A 80 3.68 1.91 7.33
N SER A 81 2.36 1.67 7.37
CA SER A 81 1.40 2.53 8.05
C SER A 81 1.90 2.93 9.44
N LEU A 82 1.98 4.23 9.73
CA LEU A 82 2.31 4.79 11.06
C LEU A 82 1.19 4.62 12.11
N ARG A 83 0.17 3.81 11.81
CA ARG A 83 -0.91 3.52 12.76
C ARG A 83 -0.31 2.89 14.01
N GLU A 84 -0.60 3.50 15.16
CA GLU A 84 -0.25 2.91 16.44
C GLU A 84 -0.99 1.57 16.57
N HIS A 85 -0.23 0.49 16.74
CA HIS A 85 -0.78 -0.84 16.90
C HIS A 85 -1.58 -0.85 18.20
N SER A 86 -2.91 -1.04 18.11
CA SER A 86 -3.67 -1.46 19.28
C SER A 86 -3.04 -2.76 19.79
N ARG A 87 -2.36 -2.69 20.94
CA ARG A 87 -1.88 -3.89 21.64
C ARG A 87 -3.06 -4.83 21.78
N VAL A 88 -2.98 -5.99 21.13
CA VAL A 88 -4.00 -7.04 21.26
C VAL A 88 -4.01 -7.45 22.73
N ASN A 89 -5.00 -6.94 23.46
CA ASN A 89 -5.25 -7.38 24.81
C ASN A 89 -6.02 -8.70 24.69
N TYR A 90 -5.37 -9.80 25.06
CA TYR A 90 -5.98 -11.14 24.99
C TYR A 90 -7.29 -11.24 25.80
N ALA A 91 -7.54 -10.31 26.73
CA ALA A 91 -8.81 -10.19 27.45
C ALA A 91 -9.98 -9.64 26.60
N ASP A 92 -9.71 -8.92 25.50
CA ASP A 92 -10.75 -8.33 24.63
C ASP A 92 -11.23 -9.30 23.53
N LEU A 93 -10.49 -10.39 23.30
CA LEU A 93 -10.89 -11.52 22.44
C LEU A 93 -12.11 -12.26 23.00
N ASP A 94 -12.25 -12.34 24.33
CA ASP A 94 -13.37 -13.02 24.99
C ASP A 94 -14.67 -12.18 24.97
N ASN A 95 -14.54 -10.85 24.78
CA ASN A 95 -15.66 -9.91 24.75
C ASN A 95 -16.10 -9.50 23.33
N GLY A 96 -15.44 -9.97 22.27
CA GLY A 96 -15.84 -9.72 20.87
C GLY A 96 -15.72 -8.26 20.39
N ILE A 97 -14.92 -7.43 21.07
CA ILE A 97 -14.78 -5.98 20.79
C ILE A 97 -13.58 -5.69 19.87
N THR A 98 -12.61 -6.59 19.78
CA THR A 98 -11.47 -6.51 18.85
C THR A 98 -11.51 -7.67 17.86
N GLY A 99 -11.68 -7.37 16.56
CA GLY A 99 -11.64 -8.38 15.49
C GLY A 99 -12.98 -8.74 14.86
N ASN A 100 -13.91 -7.79 14.70
CA ASN A 100 -15.13 -8.02 13.92
C ASN A 100 -15.01 -7.37 12.52
N PRO A 101 -14.88 -8.15 11.43
CA PRO A 101 -14.76 -7.60 10.07
C PRO A 101 -16.01 -6.82 9.63
N TYR A 102 -17.16 -7.07 10.27
CA TYR A 102 -18.43 -6.42 9.97
C TYR A 102 -18.70 -5.18 10.82
N LYS A 103 -17.77 -4.77 11.68
CA LYS A 103 -17.91 -3.59 12.56
C LYS A 103 -18.36 -2.36 11.77
N TRP A 104 -17.60 -2.01 10.73
CA TRP A 104 -17.87 -0.82 9.94
C TRP A 104 -19.08 -0.97 9.03
N LYS A 105 -19.41 -2.21 8.60
CA LYS A 105 -20.64 -2.46 7.84
C LYS A 105 -21.89 -2.06 8.62
N ARG A 106 -21.97 -2.39 9.91
CA ARG A 106 -23.09 -1.98 10.77
C ARG A 106 -23.19 -0.46 10.90
N VAL A 107 -22.04 0.21 11.05
CA VAL A 107 -21.99 1.68 11.12
C VAL A 107 -22.45 2.31 9.81
N ILE A 108 -21.95 1.82 8.68
CA ILE A 108 -22.36 2.22 7.34
C ILE A 108 -23.88 2.07 7.14
N ASP A 109 -24.44 0.90 7.48
CA ASP A 109 -25.87 0.60 7.26
C ASP A 109 -26.83 1.49 8.06
N SER A 110 -26.36 2.00 9.20
CA SER A 110 -27.12 2.92 10.05
C SER A 110 -26.95 4.39 9.68
N LYS A 111 -26.03 4.71 8.76
CA LYS A 111 -25.71 6.07 8.36
C LYS A 111 -26.50 6.50 7.13
N HIS A 112 -26.80 7.80 7.09
CA HIS A 112 -27.26 8.46 5.89
C HIS A 112 -26.11 9.22 5.25
N PHE A 113 -25.74 8.85 4.01
CA PHE A 113 -24.72 9.53 3.23
C PHE A 113 -25.34 10.56 2.28
N VAL A 114 -24.59 11.62 2.00
CA VAL A 114 -25.02 12.67 1.09
C VAL A 114 -24.88 12.17 -0.35
N ARG A 115 -25.93 12.35 -1.17
CA ARG A 115 -25.85 12.03 -2.59
C ARG A 115 -24.86 12.97 -3.28
N HIS A 116 -23.87 12.40 -3.97
CA HIS A 116 -22.91 13.16 -4.76
C HIS A 116 -23.55 13.79 -6.00
N ARG A 117 -22.90 14.84 -6.54
CA ARG A 117 -23.18 15.43 -7.86
C ARG A 117 -21.97 15.36 -8.79
N PHE A 118 -21.06 14.43 -8.50
CA PHE A 118 -19.85 14.19 -9.29
C PHE A 118 -20.19 13.93 -10.75
N GLN A 119 -19.32 14.42 -11.63
CA GLN A 119 -19.58 14.42 -13.05
C GLN A 119 -19.51 13.00 -13.60
N LYS A 120 -20.52 12.66 -14.42
CA LYS A 120 -20.56 11.44 -15.21
C LYS A 120 -20.31 11.81 -16.65
N ILE A 121 -19.24 11.30 -17.23
CA ILE A 121 -18.84 11.63 -18.61
C ILE A 121 -18.50 10.36 -19.39
N CYS A 122 -18.67 10.41 -20.71
CA CYS A 122 -18.22 9.36 -21.61
C CYS A 122 -16.69 9.43 -21.79
N GLY A 123 -16.06 8.29 -22.05
CA GLY A 123 -14.60 8.22 -22.14
C GLY A 123 -14.02 9.05 -23.30
N GLU A 124 -14.75 9.26 -24.39
CA GLU A 124 -14.29 10.12 -25.50
C GLU A 124 -14.17 11.59 -25.10
N LEU A 125 -15.01 12.04 -24.15
CA LEU A 125 -15.02 13.42 -23.68
C LEU A 125 -13.93 13.69 -22.65
N LEU A 126 -13.51 12.66 -21.91
CA LEU A 126 -12.45 12.78 -20.90
C LEU A 126 -11.08 12.93 -21.58
N THR A 127 -10.68 14.18 -21.77
CA THR A 127 -9.45 14.60 -22.45
C THR A 127 -8.73 15.67 -21.65
N LEU A 128 -7.44 15.91 -21.92
CA LEU A 128 -6.68 17.00 -21.31
C LEU A 128 -7.36 18.37 -21.50
N ASP A 129 -7.89 18.64 -22.69
CA ASP A 129 -8.58 19.89 -22.99
C ASP A 129 -9.86 20.05 -22.16
N TRP A 130 -10.61 18.96 -21.99
CA TRP A 130 -11.77 18.96 -21.11
C TRP A 130 -11.38 19.27 -19.66
N ILE A 131 -10.32 18.63 -19.13
CA ILE A 131 -9.82 18.87 -17.78
C ILE A 131 -9.36 20.32 -17.62
N ARG A 132 -8.64 20.88 -18.60
CA ARG A 132 -8.19 22.29 -18.56
C ARG A 132 -9.36 23.27 -18.51
N ARG A 133 -10.48 22.96 -19.17
CA ARG A 133 -11.68 23.81 -19.19
C ARG A 133 -12.55 23.69 -17.94
N HIS A 134 -12.65 22.51 -17.35
CA HIS A 134 -13.61 22.23 -16.25
C HIS A 134 -12.93 22.05 -14.88
N GLY A 135 -11.61 21.94 -14.85
CA GLY A 135 -10.84 21.57 -13.66
C GLY A 135 -10.91 20.08 -13.35
N PHE A 136 -10.12 19.67 -12.36
CA PHE A 136 -10.10 18.31 -11.83
C PHE A 136 -10.05 18.34 -10.29
N GLU A 137 -11.15 18.83 -9.70
CA GLU A 137 -11.28 19.03 -8.25
C GLU A 137 -12.27 18.05 -7.59
N GLU A 138 -13.10 17.37 -8.39
CA GLU A 138 -14.07 16.39 -7.92
C GLU A 138 -13.86 15.04 -8.63
N PRO A 139 -14.21 13.91 -8.00
CA PRO A 139 -14.21 12.61 -8.66
C PRO A 139 -15.00 12.66 -9.97
N ILE A 140 -14.49 11.96 -10.98
CA ILE A 140 -15.14 11.81 -12.28
C ILE A 140 -15.49 10.34 -12.46
N ILE A 141 -16.72 10.06 -12.87
CA ILE A 141 -17.21 8.70 -13.07
C ILE A 141 -17.44 8.48 -14.56
N VAL A 142 -16.95 7.36 -15.06
CA VAL A 142 -17.14 6.91 -16.44
C VAL A 142 -17.80 5.53 -16.36
N GLU A 143 -19.08 5.46 -16.73
CA GLU A 143 -19.89 4.24 -16.52
C GLU A 143 -19.51 3.10 -17.47
N LYS A 144 -18.95 3.43 -18.65
CA LYS A 144 -18.49 2.48 -19.66
C LYS A 144 -17.06 2.82 -20.10
N PRO A 145 -16.18 1.82 -20.28
CA PRO A 145 -14.77 2.06 -20.54
C PRO A 145 -14.48 2.62 -21.95
N ASP A 146 -15.45 2.55 -22.85
CA ASP A 146 -15.34 3.03 -24.23
C ASP A 146 -14.85 4.48 -24.29
N GLY A 147 -13.91 4.75 -25.22
CA GLY A 147 -13.34 6.08 -25.42
C GLY A 147 -12.19 6.47 -24.47
N LEU A 148 -11.99 5.75 -23.35
CA LEU A 148 -10.91 6.04 -22.38
C LEU A 148 -9.50 5.75 -22.91
N GLY A 149 -9.37 5.03 -24.03
CA GLY A 149 -8.07 4.65 -24.59
C GLY A 149 -7.26 3.76 -23.65
N MET A 150 -7.96 2.89 -22.93
CA MET A 150 -7.39 1.92 -21.99
C MET A 150 -7.56 0.50 -22.50
N LYS A 151 -6.72 -0.40 -22.00
CA LYS A 151 -6.81 -1.84 -22.26
C LYS A 151 -6.71 -2.55 -20.91
N MET A 152 -7.69 -3.41 -20.63
CA MET A 152 -7.82 -4.11 -19.37
C MET A 152 -7.92 -5.62 -19.62
N PRO A 153 -7.67 -6.45 -18.59
CA PRO A 153 -7.91 -7.89 -18.69
C PRO A 153 -9.39 -8.21 -19.00
N SER A 154 -9.65 -9.44 -19.43
CA SER A 154 -11.02 -9.91 -19.63
C SER A 154 -11.82 -9.88 -18.32
N ASN A 155 -13.13 -9.65 -18.41
CA ASN A 155 -14.03 -9.70 -17.25
C ASN A 155 -14.13 -11.10 -16.62
N ASP A 156 -13.70 -12.13 -17.35
CA ASP A 156 -13.65 -13.53 -16.87
C ASP A 156 -12.36 -13.85 -16.09
N VAL A 157 -11.47 -12.86 -15.88
CA VAL A 157 -10.24 -13.06 -15.12
C VAL A 157 -10.51 -13.55 -13.70
N THR A 158 -9.71 -14.51 -13.24
CA THR A 158 -9.74 -15.04 -11.87
C THR A 158 -8.47 -14.66 -11.12
N VAL A 159 -8.48 -14.80 -9.80
CA VAL A 159 -7.26 -14.59 -9.00
C VAL A 159 -6.19 -15.61 -9.34
N SER A 160 -6.58 -16.86 -9.67
CA SER A 160 -5.65 -17.85 -10.21
C SER A 160 -4.97 -17.41 -11.52
N CYS A 161 -5.70 -16.82 -12.47
CA CYS A 161 -5.10 -16.26 -13.70
C CYS A 161 -4.13 -15.11 -13.40
N ILE A 162 -4.47 -14.26 -12.42
CA ILE A 162 -3.60 -13.16 -11.99
C ILE A 162 -2.31 -13.72 -11.38
N ALA A 163 -2.42 -14.71 -10.48
CA ALA A 163 -1.28 -15.37 -9.85
C ALA A 163 -0.35 -16.04 -10.88
N GLU A 164 -0.90 -16.67 -11.91
CA GLU A 164 -0.12 -17.22 -13.02
C GLU A 164 0.63 -16.12 -13.78
N ALA A 165 -0.04 -15.00 -14.07
CA ALA A 165 0.52 -13.92 -14.88
C ALA A 165 1.57 -13.07 -14.14
N VAL A 166 1.44 -12.92 -12.82
CA VAL A 166 2.43 -12.16 -12.00
C VAL A 166 3.50 -13.05 -11.38
N GLY A 167 3.24 -14.35 -11.27
CA GLY A 167 4.10 -15.35 -10.63
C GLY A 167 3.57 -15.80 -9.27
N TYR A 168 3.46 -17.11 -9.08
CA TYR A 168 2.91 -17.73 -7.87
C TYR A 168 3.70 -17.42 -6.59
N ASP A 169 5.02 -17.27 -6.70
CA ASP A 169 5.90 -16.96 -5.58
C ASP A 169 5.98 -15.46 -5.26
N MET A 170 5.34 -14.60 -6.06
CA MET A 170 5.32 -13.16 -5.81
C MET A 170 4.73 -12.88 -4.43
N PRO A 171 5.49 -12.21 -3.53
CA PRO A 171 4.98 -11.77 -2.24
C PRO A 171 3.81 -10.81 -2.41
N VAL A 172 2.83 -10.88 -1.52
CA VAL A 172 1.66 -9.99 -1.56
C VAL A 172 1.24 -9.60 -0.16
N ASP A 173 1.00 -8.30 0.05
CA ASP A 173 0.51 -7.79 1.33
C ASP A 173 -0.99 -8.06 1.45
N VAL A 174 -1.34 -8.90 2.42
CA VAL A 174 -2.73 -9.28 2.70
C VAL A 174 -3.17 -8.62 3.99
N ILE A 175 -4.26 -7.87 3.96
CA ILE A 175 -4.82 -7.18 5.12
C ILE A 175 -5.95 -8.03 5.70
N ASP A 176 -5.88 -8.35 6.99
CA ASP A 176 -7.05 -8.81 7.74
C ASP A 176 -7.95 -7.62 8.08
N VAL A 177 -9.15 -7.62 7.51
CA VAL A 177 -10.11 -6.52 7.63
C VAL A 177 -10.56 -6.32 9.07
N SER A 178 -10.56 -7.38 9.88
CA SER A 178 -11.01 -7.36 11.27
C SER A 178 -10.05 -6.58 12.15
N THR A 179 -8.75 -6.74 11.90
CA THR A 179 -7.66 -6.11 12.67
C THR A 179 -7.10 -4.87 11.99
N GLN A 180 -7.39 -4.69 10.69
CA GLN A 180 -6.78 -3.67 9.82
C GLN A 180 -5.25 -3.79 9.77
N GLN A 181 -4.73 -5.02 9.90
CA GLN A 181 -3.30 -5.33 9.91
C GLN A 181 -2.90 -6.24 8.75
N GLU A 182 -1.70 -5.98 8.22
CA GLU A 182 -1.04 -6.86 7.27
C GLU A 182 -0.70 -8.21 7.94
N GLN A 183 -0.99 -9.29 7.22
CA GLN A 183 -0.67 -10.65 7.60
C GLN A 183 0.68 -11.04 6.97
N PRO A 184 1.61 -11.62 7.73
CA PRO A 184 2.90 -12.04 7.19
C PRO A 184 2.79 -13.27 6.29
N ASP A 185 3.86 -13.54 5.53
CA ASP A 185 4.09 -14.79 4.79
C ASP A 185 3.05 -15.14 3.70
N TRP A 186 2.45 -14.14 3.06
CA TRP A 186 1.58 -14.33 1.90
C TRP A 186 2.32 -14.20 0.57
N ASN A 187 1.92 -15.06 -0.37
CA ASN A 187 2.31 -14.97 -1.77
C ASN A 187 1.07 -15.20 -2.66
N MET A 188 1.21 -14.96 -3.95
CA MET A 188 0.10 -15.05 -4.90
C MET A 188 -0.51 -16.46 -5.00
N TYR A 189 0.27 -17.52 -4.80
CA TYR A 189 -0.26 -18.88 -4.71
C TYR A 189 -1.22 -19.07 -3.54
N LYS A 190 -0.80 -18.68 -2.32
CA LYS A 190 -1.63 -18.77 -1.12
C LYS A 190 -2.87 -17.90 -1.27
N TRP A 191 -2.71 -16.69 -1.81
CA TRP A 191 -3.81 -15.76 -2.04
C TRP A 191 -4.84 -16.32 -3.02
N ALA A 192 -4.42 -16.84 -4.18
CA ALA A 192 -5.32 -17.46 -5.15
C ALA A 192 -6.05 -18.67 -4.55
N SER A 193 -5.32 -19.52 -3.83
CA SER A 193 -5.89 -20.70 -3.16
C SER A 193 -6.95 -20.31 -2.11
N TYR A 194 -6.73 -19.23 -1.38
CA TYR A 194 -7.68 -18.69 -0.41
C TYR A 194 -8.89 -18.04 -1.09
N PHE A 195 -8.66 -17.21 -2.11
CA PHE A 195 -9.70 -16.43 -2.77
C PHE A 195 -10.63 -17.32 -3.60
N ASP A 196 -10.08 -18.17 -4.46
CA ASP A 196 -10.86 -19.07 -5.32
C ASP A 196 -11.25 -20.38 -4.59
N GLY A 197 -10.76 -20.59 -3.37
CA GLY A 197 -11.02 -21.76 -2.55
C GLY A 197 -12.42 -21.78 -1.88
N PRO A 198 -12.87 -22.96 -1.43
CA PRO A 198 -14.20 -23.15 -0.87
C PRO A 198 -14.35 -22.69 0.59
N LYS A 199 -13.24 -22.43 1.29
CA LYS A 199 -13.22 -22.04 2.72
C LYS A 199 -12.58 -20.67 2.89
N ARG A 200 -13.32 -19.73 3.46
CA ARG A 200 -12.87 -18.38 3.78
C ARG A 200 -13.20 -18.09 5.24
N ASP A 201 -12.26 -18.44 6.11
CA ASP A 201 -12.46 -18.36 7.56
C ASP A 201 -12.31 -16.93 8.11
N GLN A 202 -11.71 -16.03 7.33
CA GLN A 202 -11.46 -14.63 7.66
C GLN A 202 -11.84 -13.73 6.49
N VAL A 203 -12.05 -12.43 6.75
CA VAL A 203 -12.23 -11.43 5.69
C VAL A 203 -10.89 -10.77 5.38
N LEU A 204 -10.23 -11.20 4.31
CA LEU A 204 -8.92 -10.70 3.90
C LEU A 204 -9.03 -9.77 2.67
N ASN A 205 -8.01 -8.95 2.42
CA ASN A 205 -8.02 -7.98 1.34
C ASN A 205 -6.61 -7.72 0.81
N VAL A 206 -6.46 -7.64 -0.51
CA VAL A 206 -5.23 -7.20 -1.18
C VAL A 206 -5.52 -5.88 -1.91
N ILE A 207 -4.77 -4.83 -1.56
CA ILE A 207 -4.94 -3.50 -2.17
C ILE A 207 -3.65 -2.93 -2.79
N SER A 208 -2.50 -3.58 -2.59
CA SER A 208 -1.18 -3.04 -2.90
C SER A 208 -0.31 -3.96 -3.76
N LEU A 209 -0.92 -4.93 -4.47
CA LEU A 209 -0.17 -5.74 -5.45
C LEU A 209 0.18 -4.87 -6.65
N GLU A 210 1.39 -4.33 -6.66
CA GLU A 210 1.97 -3.58 -7.78
C GLU A 210 2.39 -4.56 -8.87
N ILE A 211 1.90 -4.34 -10.09
CA ILE A 211 2.06 -5.31 -11.20
C ILE A 211 2.90 -4.76 -12.35
N SER A 212 3.55 -3.60 -12.19
CA SER A 212 4.39 -3.04 -13.23
C SER A 212 5.62 -3.93 -13.47
N GLY A 213 5.95 -4.18 -14.74
CA GLY A 213 7.04 -5.08 -15.12
C GLY A 213 6.71 -6.57 -14.97
N THR A 214 5.46 -6.92 -14.66
CA THR A 214 4.94 -8.29 -14.80
C THR A 214 4.27 -8.47 -16.16
N PRO A 215 4.17 -9.71 -16.67
CA PRO A 215 3.38 -9.99 -17.88
C PRO A 215 1.94 -9.46 -17.83
N LEU A 216 1.30 -9.45 -16.66
CA LEU A 216 -0.02 -8.86 -16.49
C LEU A 216 0.01 -7.34 -16.69
N GLY A 217 0.94 -6.65 -16.03
CA GLY A 217 1.10 -5.20 -16.15
C GLY A 217 1.38 -4.76 -17.58
N ASP A 218 2.27 -5.46 -18.28
CA ASP A 218 2.63 -5.17 -19.68
C ASP A 218 1.45 -5.35 -20.64
N SER A 219 0.45 -6.15 -20.27
CA SER A 219 -0.76 -6.35 -21.07
C SER A 219 -1.78 -5.21 -20.96
N ILE A 220 -1.65 -4.38 -19.92
CA ILE A 220 -2.58 -3.32 -19.53
C ILE A 220 -2.14 -1.97 -20.11
N VAL A 221 -3.12 -1.18 -20.54
CA VAL A 221 -2.92 0.22 -20.91
C VAL A 221 -3.81 1.08 -20.02
N ARG A 222 -3.20 1.90 -19.17
CA ARG A 222 -3.91 2.87 -18.31
C ARG A 222 -4.72 3.86 -19.15
N PRO A 223 -5.81 4.45 -18.62
CA PRO A 223 -6.60 5.46 -19.33
C PRO A 223 -5.72 6.55 -19.94
N ARG A 224 -6.06 7.00 -21.16
CA ARG A 224 -5.31 8.02 -21.91
C ARG A 224 -5.03 9.24 -21.04
N ILE A 225 -6.04 9.73 -20.32
CA ILE A 225 -5.92 10.93 -19.48
C ILE A 225 -4.94 10.75 -18.30
N VAL A 226 -4.79 9.52 -17.79
CA VAL A 226 -3.84 9.22 -16.71
C VAL A 226 -2.43 9.33 -17.26
N ARG A 227 -2.14 8.67 -18.38
CA ARG A 227 -0.83 8.72 -19.05
C ARG A 227 -0.46 10.14 -19.49
N GLU A 228 -1.43 10.93 -19.91
CA GLU A 228 -1.26 12.33 -20.31
C GLU A 228 -0.98 13.29 -19.14
N LEU A 229 -1.37 12.95 -17.90
CA LEU A 229 -1.18 13.78 -16.71
C LEU A 229 -0.06 13.29 -15.79
N ASP A 230 0.30 12.01 -15.85
CA ASP A 230 1.24 11.38 -14.93
C ASP A 230 2.65 11.99 -15.07
N TRP A 231 3.17 12.54 -13.97
CA TRP A 231 4.51 13.10 -13.93
C TRP A 231 5.59 12.04 -14.17
N ALA A 232 5.43 10.82 -13.65
CA ALA A 232 6.41 9.75 -13.87
C ALA A 232 6.51 9.39 -15.36
N ASP A 233 5.39 9.41 -16.10
CA ASP A 233 5.40 9.18 -17.55
C ASP A 233 6.05 10.33 -18.32
N ASN A 234 5.76 11.57 -17.94
CA ASN A 234 6.04 12.75 -18.78
C ASN A 234 7.32 13.51 -18.43
N VAL A 235 7.78 13.44 -17.17
CA VAL A 235 8.91 14.27 -16.70
C VAL A 235 10.03 13.50 -16.01
N TRP A 236 9.89 12.18 -15.79
CA TRP A 236 10.95 11.40 -15.14
C TRP A 236 12.20 11.30 -16.03
N PRO A 237 13.41 11.64 -15.54
CA PRO A 237 14.64 11.56 -16.32
C PRO A 237 14.91 10.14 -16.83
N ALA A 238 15.27 10.00 -18.11
CA ALA A 238 15.45 8.69 -18.75
C ALA A 238 16.59 7.91 -18.09
N GLU A 239 17.68 8.59 -17.74
CA GLU A 239 18.85 8.06 -17.06
C GLU A 239 18.58 7.54 -15.64
N LEU A 240 17.50 8.00 -14.99
CA LEU A 240 17.11 7.55 -13.64
C LEU A 240 16.00 6.49 -13.68
N ARG A 241 15.51 6.10 -14.86
CA ARG A 241 14.37 5.21 -14.98
C ARG A 241 14.67 3.80 -14.48
N ASP A 242 15.85 3.28 -14.75
CA ASP A 242 16.24 1.94 -14.30
C ASP A 242 16.77 1.92 -12.85
N LEU A 243 16.98 3.10 -12.25
CA LEU A 243 17.60 3.25 -10.93
C LEU A 243 16.60 3.61 -9.83
N GLU A 244 15.72 4.59 -10.08
CA GLU A 244 14.91 5.22 -9.03
C GLU A 244 13.42 5.38 -9.40
N PHE A 245 12.97 4.76 -10.50
CA PHE A 245 11.60 4.98 -10.99
C PHE A 245 10.53 4.49 -10.00
N PRO A 246 9.53 5.33 -9.68
CA PRO A 246 8.53 4.97 -8.69
C PRO A 246 7.55 3.93 -9.25
N LYS A 247 7.56 2.74 -8.64
CA LYS A 247 6.63 1.65 -8.95
C LYS A 247 5.32 1.83 -8.19
N VAL A 248 4.49 2.75 -8.67
CA VAL A 248 3.21 3.11 -8.04
C VAL A 248 2.12 3.40 -9.08
N GLN A 249 2.31 2.89 -10.29
CA GLN A 249 1.51 3.29 -11.45
C GLN A 249 0.36 2.33 -11.75
N LEU A 250 0.48 1.07 -11.31
CA LEU A 250 -0.47 0.03 -11.64
C LEU A 250 -0.58 -1.03 -10.54
N TYR A 251 -1.74 -1.07 -9.91
CA TYR A 251 -2.07 -2.01 -8.85
C TYR A 251 -3.23 -2.93 -9.26
N CYS A 252 -3.14 -4.19 -8.87
CA CYS A 252 -4.22 -5.15 -8.95
C CYS A 252 -4.81 -5.40 -7.56
N LEU A 253 -5.99 -4.85 -7.30
CA LEU A 253 -6.66 -5.01 -6.02
C LEU A 253 -7.64 -6.18 -6.10
N MET A 254 -7.59 -7.04 -5.09
CA MET A 254 -8.43 -8.23 -4.99
C MET A 254 -9.03 -8.25 -3.60
N SER A 255 -10.35 -8.17 -3.52
CA SER A 255 -11.04 -8.02 -2.25
C SER A 255 -12.20 -8.99 -2.21
N ILE A 256 -12.31 -9.76 -1.15
CA ILE A 256 -13.50 -10.57 -0.97
C ILE A 256 -14.67 -9.70 -0.49
N LYS A 257 -15.87 -10.26 -0.57
CA LYS A 257 -17.06 -9.67 0.01
C LYS A 257 -16.82 -9.29 1.48
N ASP A 258 -17.41 -8.15 1.85
CA ASP A 258 -17.34 -7.52 3.17
C ASP A 258 -15.99 -6.89 3.54
N SER A 259 -14.99 -6.88 2.64
CA SER A 259 -13.75 -6.14 2.88
C SER A 259 -14.00 -4.64 3.05
N PHE A 260 -13.31 -4.04 4.01
CA PHE A 260 -13.35 -2.61 4.29
C PHE A 260 -11.93 -2.03 4.45
N THR A 261 -11.67 -0.94 3.73
CA THR A 261 -10.47 -0.10 3.87
C THR A 261 -10.91 1.23 4.47
N ASP A 262 -10.38 1.56 5.65
CA ASP A 262 -10.75 2.76 6.40
C ASP A 262 -10.30 4.06 5.72
N PHE A 263 -10.80 5.20 6.21
CA PHE A 263 -10.56 6.51 5.61
C PHE A 263 -9.07 6.83 5.50
N HIS A 264 -8.64 7.21 4.30
CA HIS A 264 -7.28 7.62 4.00
C HIS A 264 -7.24 8.66 2.89
N ILE A 265 -6.05 9.24 2.68
CA ILE A 265 -5.68 10.00 1.48
C ILE A 265 -4.55 9.21 0.83
N ASP A 266 -4.59 9.06 -0.49
CA ASP A 266 -3.53 8.39 -1.23
C ASP A 266 -2.17 9.05 -0.99
N PHE A 267 -1.12 8.22 -0.97
CA PHE A 267 0.22 8.68 -0.61
C PHE A 267 0.69 9.80 -1.54
N GLY A 268 1.36 10.81 -0.97
CA GLY A 268 1.79 11.98 -1.73
C GLY A 268 0.66 12.89 -2.24
N GLY A 269 -0.60 12.59 -1.91
CA GLY A 269 -1.75 13.31 -2.48
C GLY A 269 -1.92 13.04 -3.97
N THR A 270 -1.54 11.84 -4.42
CA THR A 270 -1.71 11.42 -5.81
C THR A 270 -3.18 11.44 -6.23
N SER A 271 -3.39 11.54 -7.54
CA SER A 271 -4.68 11.22 -8.16
C SER A 271 -4.68 9.75 -8.57
N VAL A 272 -5.84 9.12 -8.56
CA VAL A 272 -5.99 7.67 -8.77
C VAL A 272 -6.99 7.41 -9.89
N PHE A 273 -6.74 6.41 -10.73
CA PHE A 273 -7.80 5.82 -11.55
C PHE A 273 -8.22 4.50 -10.92
N TYR A 274 -9.49 4.15 -11.02
CA TYR A 274 -10.01 2.95 -10.37
C TYR A 274 -11.01 2.28 -11.31
N HIS A 275 -10.63 1.15 -11.89
CA HIS A 275 -11.45 0.42 -12.85
C HIS A 275 -11.87 -0.93 -12.28
N VAL A 276 -13.19 -1.12 -12.16
CA VAL A 276 -13.75 -2.37 -11.62
C VAL A 276 -13.87 -3.39 -12.75
N ILE A 277 -13.05 -4.44 -12.72
CA ILE A 277 -13.14 -5.56 -13.68
C ILE A 277 -14.32 -6.46 -13.29
N LYS A 278 -14.38 -6.81 -12.00
CA LYS A 278 -15.39 -7.72 -11.44
C LYS A 278 -15.87 -7.24 -10.09
N GLY A 279 -17.12 -7.55 -9.78
CA GLY A 279 -17.76 -7.24 -8.50
C GLY A 279 -18.22 -5.79 -8.40
N SER A 280 -18.14 -5.23 -7.19
CA SER A 280 -18.58 -3.87 -6.92
C SER A 280 -17.85 -3.26 -5.73
N LYS A 281 -17.78 -1.93 -5.70
CA LYS A 281 -17.18 -1.14 -4.62
C LYS A 281 -18.09 0.01 -4.23
N VAL A 282 -18.06 0.38 -2.96
CA VAL A 282 -18.74 1.57 -2.45
C VAL A 282 -17.69 2.46 -1.79
N PHE A 283 -17.51 3.65 -2.35
CA PHE A 283 -16.62 4.67 -1.82
C PHE A 283 -17.39 5.66 -0.96
N TYR A 284 -16.77 6.05 0.15
CA TYR A 284 -17.25 7.10 1.04
C TYR A 284 -16.27 8.27 1.01
N PHE A 285 -16.65 9.34 0.31
CA PHE A 285 -15.79 10.48 0.06
C PHE A 285 -16.03 11.64 1.00
N VAL A 286 -14.95 12.30 1.42
CA VAL A 286 -14.98 13.55 2.15
C VAL A 286 -14.10 14.56 1.41
N ARG A 287 -14.69 15.69 1.02
CA ARG A 287 -14.00 16.74 0.25
C ARG A 287 -12.78 17.26 1.02
N PRO A 288 -11.62 17.47 0.37
CA PRO A 288 -10.38 17.95 1.00
C PRO A 288 -10.38 19.45 1.30
N THR A 289 -11.40 19.93 2.01
CA THR A 289 -11.41 21.30 2.53
C THR A 289 -10.42 21.41 3.68
N SER A 290 -9.81 22.59 3.90
CA SER A 290 -8.87 22.78 5.02
C SER A 290 -9.43 22.37 6.39
N PRO A 291 -10.71 22.62 6.73
CA PRO A 291 -11.32 22.09 7.95
C PRO A 291 -11.36 20.56 8.01
N ASN A 292 -11.69 19.87 6.91
CA ASN A 292 -11.75 18.40 6.88
C ASN A 292 -10.35 17.80 6.96
N LEU A 293 -9.36 18.37 6.28
CA LEU A 293 -7.96 17.93 6.35
C LEU A 293 -7.41 18.06 7.78
N ARG A 294 -7.72 19.13 8.50
CA ARG A 294 -7.34 19.26 9.92
C ARG A 294 -8.01 18.22 10.81
N LYS A 295 -9.28 17.88 10.54
CA LYS A 295 -9.98 16.81 11.27
C LYS A 295 -9.36 15.45 10.97
N TYR A 296 -9.08 15.16 9.70
CA TYR A 296 -8.44 13.92 9.26
C TYR A 296 -7.07 13.76 9.91
N ALA A 297 -6.23 14.80 9.88
CA ALA A 297 -4.90 14.78 10.50
C ALA A 297 -4.95 14.49 12.01
N ARG A 298 -5.95 15.02 12.73
CA ARG A 298 -6.14 14.72 14.16
C ARG A 298 -6.66 13.31 14.42
N TRP A 299 -7.57 12.84 13.56
CA TRP A 299 -8.17 11.52 13.69
C TRP A 299 -7.17 10.41 13.37
N ILE A 300 -6.37 10.55 12.31
CA ILE A 300 -5.44 9.50 11.88
C ILE A 300 -4.30 9.28 12.90
N THR A 301 -4.00 10.28 13.72
CA THR A 301 -3.01 10.19 14.81
C THR A 301 -3.64 9.99 16.19
N SER A 302 -4.96 9.77 16.27
CA SER A 302 -5.65 9.59 17.56
C SER A 302 -5.53 8.12 18.00
N PRO A 303 -5.30 7.85 19.30
CA PRO A 303 -5.31 6.48 19.82
C PRO A 303 -6.69 5.82 19.70
N GLU A 304 -7.76 6.60 19.56
CA GLU A 304 -9.13 6.15 19.32
C GLU A 304 -9.50 6.03 17.82
N GLN A 305 -8.53 6.15 16.90
CA GLN A 305 -8.73 6.08 15.45
C GLN A 305 -9.53 4.84 15.06
N SER A 306 -9.14 3.67 15.59
CA SER A 306 -9.78 2.38 15.28
C SER A 306 -11.21 2.26 15.82
N MET A 307 -11.61 3.10 16.77
CA MET A 307 -12.93 3.11 17.40
C MET A 307 -13.89 4.15 16.80
N THR A 308 -13.35 5.16 16.12
CA THR A 308 -14.12 6.32 15.66
C THR A 308 -14.29 6.31 14.14
N PHE A 309 -15.52 6.28 13.64
CA PHE A 309 -15.76 6.38 12.21
C PHE A 309 -15.55 7.81 11.73
N PHE A 310 -14.58 8.06 10.85
CA PHE A 310 -14.22 9.43 10.47
C PHE A 310 -15.39 10.24 9.88
N ALA A 311 -16.33 9.58 9.20
CA ALA A 311 -17.53 10.22 8.65
C ALA A 311 -18.47 10.82 9.72
N ASP A 312 -18.31 10.49 11.01
CA ASP A 312 -19.03 11.15 12.11
C ASP A 312 -18.44 12.52 12.48
N LEU A 313 -17.17 12.74 12.13
CA LEU A 313 -16.45 13.97 12.50
C LEU A 313 -16.66 15.10 11.47
N VAL A 314 -17.27 14.81 10.32
CA VAL A 314 -17.40 15.73 9.19
C VAL A 314 -18.86 15.98 8.85
N LYS A 315 -19.12 17.14 8.20
CA LYS A 315 -20.49 17.55 7.89
C LYS A 315 -21.12 16.72 6.77
N ASN A 316 -20.38 16.50 5.69
CA ASN A 316 -20.83 15.78 4.52
C ASN A 316 -19.85 14.64 4.21
N CYS A 317 -20.38 13.45 4.02
CA CYS A 317 -19.70 12.30 3.47
C CYS A 317 -20.55 11.77 2.31
N TYR A 318 -19.95 11.54 1.16
CA TYR A 318 -20.64 11.21 -0.08
C TYR A 318 -20.44 9.73 -0.42
N GLU A 319 -21.53 9.03 -0.70
CA GLU A 319 -21.47 7.64 -1.13
C GLU A 319 -21.43 7.56 -2.67
N VAL A 320 -20.53 6.75 -3.21
CA VAL A 320 -20.43 6.44 -4.65
C VAL A 320 -20.32 4.94 -4.83
N ARG A 321 -21.27 4.34 -5.56
CA ARG A 321 -21.21 2.92 -5.92
C ARG A 321 -20.61 2.76 -7.31
N LEU A 322 -19.60 1.90 -7.42
CA LEU A 322 -19.04 1.41 -8.68
C LEU A 322 -19.37 -0.06 -8.87
N VAL A 323 -19.70 -0.43 -10.09
CA VAL A 323 -19.91 -1.81 -10.53
C VAL A 323 -18.94 -2.17 -11.64
N ALA A 324 -18.82 -3.46 -11.96
CA ALA A 324 -18.02 -3.94 -13.07
C ALA A 324 -18.22 -3.12 -14.36
N GLY A 325 -17.11 -2.75 -14.99
CA GLY A 325 -17.03 -1.88 -16.17
C GLY A 325 -16.94 -0.38 -15.87
N ASN A 326 -17.28 0.07 -14.65
CA ASN A 326 -17.10 1.48 -14.29
C ASN A 326 -15.62 1.82 -14.09
N THR A 327 -15.26 3.05 -14.45
CA THR A 327 -13.99 3.68 -14.11
C THR A 327 -14.26 4.95 -13.32
N MET A 328 -13.51 5.19 -12.26
CA MET A 328 -13.51 6.45 -11.52
C MET A 328 -12.12 7.07 -11.54
N ILE A 329 -12.05 8.38 -11.73
CA ILE A 329 -10.82 9.15 -11.65
C ILE A 329 -10.94 10.08 -10.43
N ILE A 330 -10.10 9.86 -9.43
CA ILE A 330 -10.12 10.52 -8.13
C ILE A 330 -9.04 11.61 -8.11
N PRO A 331 -9.37 12.89 -7.90
CA PRO A 331 -8.37 13.93 -7.83
C PRO A 331 -7.67 13.98 -6.48
N THR A 332 -6.55 14.71 -6.48
CA THR A 332 -5.68 14.92 -5.32
C THR A 332 -6.42 15.23 -4.01
N GLY A 333 -5.99 14.54 -2.97
CA GLY A 333 -6.28 14.88 -1.57
C GLY A 333 -7.61 14.39 -1.03
N TRP A 334 -8.50 13.82 -1.86
CA TRP A 334 -9.79 13.33 -1.42
C TRP A 334 -9.66 12.25 -0.34
N ILE A 335 -10.24 12.52 0.82
CA ILE A 335 -10.28 11.56 1.92
C ILE A 335 -11.36 10.54 1.60
N HIS A 336 -11.02 9.25 1.61
CA HIS A 336 -11.98 8.22 1.23
C HIS A 336 -11.79 6.90 1.98
N ALA A 337 -12.91 6.22 2.23
CA ALA A 337 -12.96 4.83 2.68
C ALA A 337 -13.65 3.97 1.63
N VAL A 338 -13.40 2.67 1.63
CA VAL A 338 -13.93 1.74 0.61
C VAL A 338 -14.54 0.51 1.28
N TYR A 339 -15.78 0.21 0.93
CA TYR A 339 -16.45 -1.06 1.27
C TYR A 339 -16.63 -1.91 0.01
N THR A 340 -16.53 -3.23 0.18
CA THR A 340 -16.61 -4.22 -0.89
C THR A 340 -17.85 -5.11 -0.70
N PRO A 341 -18.97 -4.86 -1.39
CA PRO A 341 -20.20 -5.63 -1.22
C PRO A 341 -20.13 -7.07 -1.77
N GLU A 342 -19.23 -7.31 -2.72
CA GLU A 342 -19.10 -8.55 -3.49
C GLU A 342 -17.61 -8.79 -3.80
N ASP A 343 -17.19 -10.05 -3.94
CA ASP A 343 -15.85 -10.38 -4.39
C ASP A 343 -15.49 -9.59 -5.66
N SER A 344 -14.37 -8.88 -5.60
CA SER A 344 -14.02 -7.87 -6.59
C SER A 344 -12.57 -7.94 -7.02
N ILE A 345 -12.36 -7.69 -8.30
CA ILE A 345 -11.04 -7.50 -8.93
C ILE A 345 -11.06 -6.12 -9.57
N VAL A 346 -10.03 -5.32 -9.28
CA VAL A 346 -9.90 -3.95 -9.72
C VAL A 346 -8.48 -3.71 -10.21
N ILE A 347 -8.34 -2.91 -11.27
CA ILE A 347 -7.07 -2.33 -11.67
C ILE A 347 -7.12 -0.82 -11.39
N GLY A 348 -6.09 -0.28 -10.74
CA GLY A 348 -6.01 1.15 -10.39
C GLY A 348 -4.60 1.70 -10.27
#